data_AF-A0A1H3IDI2-F1
#
_entry.id   AF-A0A1H3IDI2-F1
#
_cell.length_a   1.000
_cell.length_b   1.000
_cell.length_c   1.000
_cell.angle_alpha   90.00
_cell.angle_beta   90.00
_cell.angle_gamma   90.00
#
_symmetry.space_group_name_H-M   'P 1'
#
loop_
_entity.id
_entity.type
_entity.pdbx_description
1 polymer ?
#
loop_
_entity_poly.entity_id
_entity_poly.type
_entity_poly.pdbx_seq_one_letter_code
_entity_poly.pdbx_strand_id
1 'polypeptide(L)'
;MAGVIIYTTIVTLVTLIFLLIGLASYHSIDPVTINSGETPPKKEELIDVKEWNHAHGRVWFIFAITFFFTSLIFFFGISHFARIELQVFLYCLFIFLEIMWIEIQHGRLKKKLLLKNITEKVREKVNEKKVEKIEEKQISKLP
;
A
#
# COMPACT_ATOMS: atom_id res chain seq x y z
N MET A 1 -21.79 5.94 -28.90
CA MET A 1 -22.05 4.61 -28.30
C MET A 1 -20.81 3.72 -28.27
N ALA A 2 -20.17 3.43 -29.41
CA ALA A 2 -18.99 2.55 -29.46
C ALA A 2 -17.84 2.95 -28.50
N GLY A 3 -17.45 4.23 -28.47
CA GLY A 3 -16.38 4.69 -27.58
C GLY A 3 -16.65 4.50 -26.08
N VAL A 4 -17.91 4.69 -25.66
CA VAL A 4 -18.34 4.43 -24.27
C VAL A 4 -18.22 2.95 -23.95
N ILE A 5 -18.69 2.08 -24.84
CA ILE A 5 -18.63 0.62 -24.66
C ILE A 5 -17.18 0.14 -24.57
N ILE A 6 -16.31 0.62 -25.47
CA ILE A 6 -14.90 0.24 -25.48
C ILE A 6 -14.22 0.69 -24.18
N TYR A 7 -14.42 1.95 -23.78
CA TYR A 7 -13.82 2.50 -22.58
C TYR A 7 -14.25 1.74 -21.31
N THR A 8 -15.55 1.58 -21.10
CA THR A 8 -16.07 0.89 -19.91
C THR A 8 -15.64 -0.57 -19.90
N THR A 9 -15.61 -1.25 -21.04
CA THR A 9 -15.10 -2.63 -21.15
C THR A 9 -13.64 -2.72 -20.70
N ILE A 10 -12.77 -1.83 -21.20
CA ILE A 10 -11.35 -1.82 -20.82
C ILE A 10 -11.20 -1.57 -19.31
N VAL A 11 -11.87 -0.55 -18.77
CA VAL A 11 -11.81 -0.22 -17.35
C VAL A 11 -12.30 -1.39 -16.50
N THR A 12 -13.41 -2.02 -16.86
CA THR A 12 -13.92 -3.20 -16.15
C THR A 12 -12.93 -4.37 -16.18
N LEU A 13 -12.31 -4.66 -17.33
CA LEU A 13 -11.32 -5.74 -17.44
C LEU A 13 -10.07 -5.45 -16.59
N VAL A 14 -9.57 -4.22 -16.61
CA VAL A 14 -8.41 -3.81 -15.80
C VAL A 14 -8.75 -3.90 -14.31
N THR A 15 -9.92 -3.39 -13.88
CA THR A 15 -10.40 -3.54 -12.51
C THR A 15 -10.51 -5.01 -12.10
N LEU A 16 -11.04 -5.88 -12.98
CA LEU A 16 -11.14 -7.31 -12.71
C LEU A 16 -9.77 -7.95 -12.47
N ILE A 17 -8.75 -7.57 -13.23
CA ILE A 17 -7.38 -8.05 -13.01
C ILE A 17 -6.91 -7.71 -11.58
N PHE A 18 -7.12 -6.48 -11.12
CA PHE A 18 -6.73 -6.10 -9.74
C PHE A 18 -7.54 -6.84 -8.67
N LEU A 19 -8.83 -7.08 -8.90
CA LEU A 19 -9.64 -7.92 -8.00
C LEU A 19 -9.09 -9.36 -7.95
N LEU A 20 -8.72 -9.95 -9.09
CA LEU A 20 -8.14 -11.29 -9.14
C LEU A 20 -6.78 -11.36 -8.43
N ILE A 21 -5.93 -10.34 -8.57
CA ILE A 21 -4.67 -10.23 -7.82
C ILE A 21 -4.96 -10.15 -6.31
N GLY A 22 -5.96 -9.37 -5.91
CA GLY A 22 -6.37 -9.27 -4.50
C GLY A 22 -6.86 -10.60 -3.94
N LEU A 23 -7.67 -11.33 -4.71
CA LEU A 23 -8.18 -12.65 -4.35
C LEU A 23 -7.06 -13.70 -4.27
N ALA A 24 -6.16 -13.72 -5.25
CA ALA A 24 -5.00 -14.60 -5.26
C ALA A 24 -4.08 -14.31 -4.06
N SER A 25 -3.90 -13.03 -3.72
CA SER A 25 -3.13 -12.64 -2.53
C SER A 25 -3.74 -13.23 -1.25
N TYR A 26 -5.07 -13.17 -1.09
CA TYR A 26 -5.75 -13.73 0.08
C TYR A 26 -5.57 -15.25 0.23
N HIS A 27 -5.50 -15.98 -0.89
CA HIS A 27 -5.38 -17.43 -0.89
C HIS A 27 -3.93 -17.93 -0.95
N SER A 28 -2.95 -17.02 -1.08
CA SER A 28 -1.55 -17.39 -1.18
C SER A 28 -1.03 -17.93 0.14
N ILE A 29 -0.27 -19.02 0.06
CA ILE A 29 0.47 -19.61 1.18
C ILE A 29 1.84 -18.96 1.30
N ASP A 30 2.43 -18.56 0.18
CA ASP A 30 3.71 -17.87 0.14
C ASP A 30 3.52 -16.35 0.28
N PRO A 31 4.48 -15.64 0.90
CA PRO A 31 4.41 -14.19 1.01
C PRO A 31 4.30 -13.56 -0.36
N VAL A 32 3.21 -12.83 -0.59
CA VAL A 32 3.02 -12.08 -1.84
C VAL A 32 3.88 -10.82 -1.83
N THR A 33 4.14 -10.30 -3.02
CA THR A 33 5.05 -9.18 -3.25
C THR A 33 4.30 -8.15 -4.09
N ILE A 34 4.58 -6.87 -3.84
CA ILE A 34 4.31 -5.84 -4.82
C ILE A 34 5.52 -5.82 -5.75
N ASN A 35 5.30 -5.67 -7.05
CA ASN A 35 6.38 -5.61 -8.04
C ASN A 35 7.10 -4.24 -7.98
N SER A 36 7.63 -3.89 -6.81
CA SER A 36 8.34 -2.65 -6.50
C SER A 36 9.85 -2.76 -6.76
N GLY A 37 10.32 -3.89 -7.31
CA GLY A 37 11.73 -4.20 -7.49
C GLY A 37 12.44 -4.65 -6.20
N GLU A 38 11.73 -4.72 -5.07
CA GLU A 38 12.27 -5.28 -3.83
C GLU A 38 12.26 -6.81 -3.84
N THR A 39 13.28 -7.42 -3.23
CA THR A 39 13.29 -8.86 -2.99
C THR A 39 12.15 -9.22 -2.04
N PRO A 40 11.27 -10.17 -2.39
CA PRO A 40 10.18 -10.57 -1.53
C PRO A 40 10.71 -11.13 -0.20
N PRO A 41 10.05 -10.82 0.94
CA PRO A 41 10.46 -11.39 2.21
C PRO A 41 10.24 -12.90 2.22
N LYS A 42 11.12 -13.61 2.92
CA LYS A 42 10.91 -15.04 3.18
C LYS A 42 9.85 -15.24 4.26
N LYS A 43 9.26 -16.44 4.33
CA LYS A 43 8.24 -16.77 5.35
C LYS A 43 8.77 -16.55 6.76
N GLU A 44 10.03 -16.88 6.99
CA GLU A 44 10.69 -16.80 8.28
C GLU A 44 11.02 -15.36 8.69
N GLU A 45 10.93 -14.40 7.76
CA GLU A 45 11.18 -12.97 8.02
C GLU A 45 9.91 -12.21 8.41
N LEU A 46 8.75 -12.86 8.33
CA LEU A 46 7.44 -12.32 8.68
C LEU A 46 6.92 -12.92 9.98
N ILE A 47 6.27 -12.10 10.79
CA ILE A 47 5.55 -12.59 11.98
C ILE A 47 4.35 -13.45 11.57
N ASP A 48 3.62 -12.99 10.55
CA ASP A 48 2.38 -13.61 10.09
C ASP A 48 2.26 -13.43 8.58
N VAL A 49 2.47 -14.54 7.86
CA VAL A 49 2.34 -14.59 6.40
C VAL A 49 0.89 -14.39 5.96
N LYS A 50 -0.08 -14.88 6.73
CA LYS A 50 -1.50 -14.77 6.39
C LYS A 50 -1.96 -13.32 6.50
N GLU A 51 -1.60 -12.62 7.57
CA GLU A 51 -1.94 -11.20 7.70
C GLU A 51 -1.21 -10.35 6.66
N TRP A 52 0.05 -10.68 6.33
CA TRP A 52 0.78 -10.03 5.23
C TRP A 52 0.03 -10.17 3.89
N ASN A 53 -0.40 -11.38 3.56
CA ASN A 53 -1.10 -11.73 2.33
C ASN A 53 -2.50 -11.10 2.27
N HIS A 54 -3.26 -11.19 3.37
CA HIS A 54 -4.57 -10.55 3.49
C HIS A 54 -4.47 -9.03 3.37
N ALA A 55 -3.45 -8.41 3.97
CA ALA A 55 -3.24 -6.96 3.88
C ALA A 55 -2.96 -6.52 2.44
N HIS A 56 -2.10 -7.23 1.70
CA HIS A 56 -1.91 -6.96 0.27
C HIS A 56 -3.18 -7.18 -0.54
N GLY A 57 -3.94 -8.24 -0.25
CA GLY A 57 -5.23 -8.48 -0.87
C GLY A 57 -6.21 -7.33 -0.68
N ARG A 58 -6.33 -6.79 0.55
CA ARG A 58 -7.17 -5.60 0.83
C ARG A 58 -6.70 -4.37 0.06
N VAL A 59 -5.39 -4.14 -0.03
CA VAL A 59 -4.84 -3.01 -0.79
C VAL A 59 -5.22 -3.12 -2.27
N TRP A 60 -5.10 -4.30 -2.88
CA TRP A 60 -5.52 -4.52 -4.26
C TRP A 60 -7.02 -4.36 -4.48
N PHE A 61 -7.86 -4.85 -3.56
CA PHE A 61 -9.31 -4.65 -3.65
C PHE A 61 -9.71 -3.18 -3.55
N ILE A 62 -9.13 -2.44 -2.59
CA ILE A 62 -9.38 -1.00 -2.44
C ILE A 62 -8.94 -0.27 -3.71
N PHE A 63 -7.74 -0.55 -4.21
CA PHE A 63 -7.24 0.04 -5.44
C PHE A 63 -8.14 -0.25 -6.65
N ALA A 64 -8.58 -1.50 -6.82
CA ALA A 64 -9.49 -1.87 -7.91
C ALA A 64 -10.80 -1.07 -7.88
N ILE A 65 -11.38 -0.91 -6.69
CA ILE A 65 -12.61 -0.16 -6.47
C ILE A 65 -12.39 1.33 -6.74
N THR A 66 -11.34 1.94 -6.16
CA THR A 66 -11.05 3.37 -6.36
C THR A 66 -10.74 3.65 -7.83
N PHE A 67 -9.89 2.84 -8.46
CA PHE A 67 -9.52 2.97 -9.86
C PHE A 67 -10.74 2.93 -10.78
N PHE A 68 -11.69 2.01 -10.52
CA PHE A 68 -12.92 1.90 -11.28
C PHE A 68 -13.75 3.17 -11.19
N PHE A 69 -14.04 3.64 -9.97
CA PHE A 69 -14.85 4.84 -9.77
C PHE A 69 -14.16 6.11 -10.25
N THR A 70 -12.86 6.28 -9.99
CA THR A 70 -12.05 7.38 -10.54
C THR A 70 -12.18 7.40 -12.06
N SER A 71 -12.00 6.26 -12.72
CA SER A 71 -12.14 6.16 -14.18
C SER A 71 -13.55 6.51 -14.67
N LEU A 72 -14.61 6.03 -14.00
CA LEU A 72 -15.99 6.37 -14.37
C LEU A 72 -16.30 7.86 -14.17
N ILE A 73 -15.91 8.43 -13.03
CA ILE A 73 -16.13 9.85 -12.70
C ILE A 73 -15.42 10.74 -13.72
N PHE A 74 -14.16 10.43 -14.02
CA PHE A 74 -13.42 11.21 -14.99
C PHE A 74 -13.95 11.00 -16.41
N PHE A 75 -14.38 9.81 -16.83
CA PHE A 75 -14.91 9.61 -18.18
C PHE A 75 -16.27 10.26 -18.40
N PHE A 76 -17.23 10.05 -17.49
CA PHE A 76 -18.57 10.65 -17.60
C PHE A 76 -18.58 12.12 -17.19
N GLY A 77 -17.59 12.58 -16.42
CA GLY A 77 -17.37 13.98 -16.11
C GLY A 77 -16.81 14.80 -17.28
N ILE A 78 -16.39 14.17 -18.39
CA ILE A 78 -15.84 14.88 -19.59
C ILE A 78 -16.80 15.92 -20.13
N SER A 79 -18.11 15.72 -20.01
CA SER A 79 -19.11 16.69 -20.46
C SER A 79 -19.23 17.94 -19.58
N HIS A 80 -18.66 17.95 -18.37
CA HIS A 80 -18.84 19.03 -17.39
C HIS A 80 -17.61 19.93 -17.20
N PHE A 81 -16.42 19.50 -17.60
CA PHE A 81 -15.22 20.34 -17.53
C PHE A 81 -15.05 21.16 -18.81
N ALA A 82 -14.87 22.47 -18.67
CA ALA A 82 -14.67 23.38 -19.79
C ALA A 82 -13.37 23.14 -20.57
N ARG A 83 -12.44 22.34 -20.03
CA ARG A 83 -11.09 22.11 -20.58
C ARG A 83 -10.69 20.65 -20.43
N ILE A 84 -10.59 19.96 -21.56
CA ILE A 84 -10.21 18.54 -21.62
C ILE A 84 -8.79 18.29 -21.08
N GLU A 85 -7.86 19.24 -21.27
CA GLU A 85 -6.47 19.06 -20.85
C GLU A 85 -6.33 19.05 -19.33
N LEU A 86 -7.07 19.95 -18.65
CA LEU A 86 -7.10 20.01 -17.19
C LEU A 86 -7.67 18.71 -16.62
N GLN A 87 -8.70 18.16 -17.25
CA GLN A 87 -9.32 16.93 -16.81
C GLN A 87 -8.41 15.71 -16.96
N VAL A 88 -7.71 15.58 -18.10
CA VAL A 88 -6.73 14.51 -18.30
C VAL A 88 -5.59 14.63 -17.28
N PHE A 89 -5.11 15.86 -17.03
CA PHE A 89 -4.10 16.12 -16.00
C PHE A 89 -4.57 15.67 -14.61
N LEU A 90 -5.79 16.05 -14.22
CA LEU A 90 -6.39 15.65 -12.94
C LEU A 90 -6.60 14.14 -12.85
N TYR A 91 -7.05 13.48 -13.92
CA TYR A 91 -7.19 12.02 -13.95
C TYR A 91 -5.85 11.34 -13.68
N CYS A 92 -4.80 11.74 -14.42
CA CYS A 92 -3.45 11.22 -14.20
C CYS A 92 -2.98 11.47 -12.76
N LEU A 93 -3.19 12.68 -12.23
CA LEU A 93 -2.84 13.00 -10.84
C LEU A 93 -3.53 12.07 -9.83
N PHE A 94 -4.83 11.81 -10.00
CA PHE A 94 -5.56 10.90 -9.11
C PHE A 94 -5.03 9.46 -9.20
N ILE A 95 -4.73 8.96 -10.39
CA ILE A 95 -4.10 7.64 -10.55
C ILE A 95 -2.73 7.59 -9.85
N PHE A 96 -1.91 8.64 -9.97
CA PHE A 96 -0.64 8.73 -9.24
C PHE A 96 -0.83 8.72 -7.72
N LEU A 97 -1.84 9.43 -7.20
CA LEU A 97 -2.16 9.42 -5.77
C LEU A 97 -2.60 8.04 -5.28
N GLU A 98 -3.39 7.32 -6.08
CA GLU A 98 -3.80 5.95 -5.78
C GLU A 98 -2.60 4.98 -5.74
N ILE A 99 -1.67 5.09 -6.69
CA ILE A 99 -0.44 4.28 -6.69
C ILE A 99 0.45 4.65 -5.51
N MET A 100 0.64 5.95 -5.23
CA MET A 100 1.40 6.43 -4.08
C MET A 100 0.82 5.90 -2.76
N TRP A 101 -0.51 5.81 -2.65
CA TRP A 101 -1.18 5.24 -1.50
C TRP A 101 -0.83 3.76 -1.28
N ILE A 102 -0.75 2.95 -2.35
CA ILE A 102 -0.33 1.54 -2.27
C ILE A 102 1.06 1.44 -1.65
N GLU A 103 2.02 2.23 -2.12
CA GLU A 103 3.40 2.24 -1.61
C GLU A 103 3.47 2.62 -0.13
N ILE A 104 2.67 3.62 0.29
CA ILE A 104 2.55 4.01 1.70
C ILE A 104 2.02 2.83 2.53
N GLN A 105 0.98 2.12 2.05
CA GLN A 105 0.42 0.98 2.76
C GLN A 105 1.42 -0.17 2.85
N HIS A 106 2.16 -0.44 1.79
CA HIS A 106 3.23 -1.43 1.78
C HIS A 106 4.32 -1.09 2.81
N GLY A 107 4.79 0.16 2.85
CA GLY A 107 5.75 0.63 3.86
C GLY A 107 5.24 0.50 5.30
N ARG A 108 3.95 0.77 5.54
CA ARG A 108 3.32 0.56 6.85
C ARG A 108 3.26 -0.90 7.24
N LEU A 109 2.97 -1.79 6.29
CA LEU A 109 2.93 -3.23 6.51
C LEU A 109 4.31 -3.79 6.83
N LYS A 110 5.34 -3.37 6.09
CA LYS A 110 6.75 -3.69 6.37
C LYS A 110 7.14 -3.35 7.80
N LYS A 111 6.83 -2.14 8.27
CA LYS A 111 7.11 -1.71 9.65
C LYS A 111 6.40 -2.54 10.72
N LYS A 112 5.27 -3.16 10.39
CA LYS A 112 4.42 -3.92 11.31
C LYS A 112 4.72 -5.42 11.35
N LEU A 113 5.11 -6.02 10.22
CA LEU A 113 5.15 -7.48 10.07
C LEU A 113 6.54 -8.04 9.77
N LEU A 114 7.50 -7.22 9.32
CA LEU A 114 8.87 -7.70 9.14
C LEU A 114 9.59 -7.77 10.48
N LEU A 115 10.11 -8.95 10.80
CA LEU A 115 10.82 -9.22 12.04
C LEU A 115 12.04 -8.31 12.21
N LYS A 116 12.80 -8.06 11.14
CA LYS A 116 13.94 -7.14 11.15
C LYS A 116 13.58 -5.77 11.73
N ASN A 117 12.51 -5.15 11.23
CA ASN A 117 12.07 -3.82 11.67
C ASN A 117 11.65 -3.82 13.15
N ILE A 118 11.10 -4.94 13.62
CA ILE A 118 10.67 -5.08 15.02
C ILE A 118 11.86 -5.29 15.92
N THR A 119 12.80 -6.14 15.53
CA THR A 119 14.05 -6.36 16.25
C THR A 119 14.83 -5.05 16.39
N GLU A 120 14.92 -4.26 15.31
CA GLU A 120 15.53 -2.92 15.33
C GLU A 120 14.80 -1.99 16.31
N LYS A 121 13.47 -1.91 16.23
CA LYS A 121 12.66 -1.10 17.16
C LYS A 121 12.78 -1.53 18.62
N VAL A 122 12.88 -2.82 18.90
CA VAL A 122 13.09 -3.34 20.26
C VAL A 122 14.50 -2.98 20.75
N ARG A 123 15.52 -3.12 19.90
CA ARG A 123 16.90 -2.74 20.21
C ARG A 123 17.01 -1.26 20.54
N GLU A 124 16.39 -0.39 19.75
CA GLU A 124 16.34 1.06 20.02
C GLU A 124 15.74 1.35 21.40
N LYS A 125 14.57 0.79 21.72
CA LYS A 125 13.92 0.96 23.03
C LYS A 125 14.75 0.43 24.20
N VAL A 126 15.47 -0.67 24.03
CA VAL A 126 16.35 -1.21 25.07
C VAL A 126 17.54 -0.28 25.29
N ASN A 127 18.10 0.29 24.21
CA ASN A 127 19.20 1.24 24.30
C ASN A 127 18.76 2.54 24.97
N GLU A 128 17.60 3.10 24.61
CA GLU A 128 17.01 4.29 25.24
C GLU A 128 16.87 4.10 26.76
N LYS A 129 16.23 3.01 27.19
CA LYS A 129 16.08 2.69 28.62
C LYS A 129 17.41 2.48 29.34
N LYS A 130 18.43 1.97 28.66
CA LYS A 130 19.76 1.80 29.24
C LYS A 130 20.44 3.16 29.46
N VAL A 131 20.27 4.09 28.52
CA VAL A 131 20.76 5.47 28.64
C VAL A 131 20.05 6.19 29.79
N GLU A 132 18.71 6.14 29.86
CA GLU A 132 17.92 6.73 30.96
C GLU A 132 18.40 6.23 32.33
N LYS A 133 18.61 4.92 32.49
CA LYS A 133 19.14 4.35 33.75
C LYS A 133 20.54 4.81 34.10
N ILE A 134 21.39 5.07 33.11
CA ILE A 134 22.75 5.58 33.34
C ILE A 134 22.67 7.04 33.79
N GLU A 135 21.84 7.86 33.15
CA GLU A 135 21.61 9.25 33.50
C GLU A 135 21.01 9.39 34.92
N GLU A 136 19.97 8.62 35.25
CA GLU A 136 19.39 8.58 36.60
C GLU A 136 20.45 8.27 37.68
N LYS A 137 21.33 7.30 37.41
CA LYS A 137 22.41 6.90 38.33
C LYS A 137 23.52 7.96 38.44
N GLN A 138 23.73 8.78 37.41
CA GLN A 138 24.67 9.90 37.46
C GLN A 138 24.06 11.08 38.22
N ILE A 139 22.79 11.39 37.97
CA ILE A 139 22.05 12.46 38.66
C ILE A 139 21.93 12.17 40.15
N SER A 140 21.64 10.92 40.54
CA SER A 140 21.52 10.52 41.97
C SER A 140 22.84 10.61 42.76
N LYS A 141 23.97 10.88 42.09
CA LYS A 141 25.30 11.02 42.70
C LYS A 141 25.78 12.48 42.73
N LEU A 142 25.00 13.42 42.20
CA LEU A 142 25.29 14.84 42.33
C LEU A 142 24.96 15.28 43.77
N PRO A 143 25.83 16.11 44.39
CA PRO A 143 25.63 16.61 45.75
C PRO A 143 24.45 17.59 45.87
#